data_AF-S0EWY9-F1
#
_entry.id   AF-S0EWY9-F1
#
_cell.length_a   1.000
_cell.length_b   1.000
_cell.length_c   1.000
_cell.angle_alpha   90.00
_cell.angle_beta   90.00
_cell.angle_gamma   90.00
#
_symmetry.space_group_name_H-M   'P 1'
#
loop_
_entity.id
_entity.type
_entity.pdbx_description
1 polymer ?
#
loop_
_entity_poly.entity_id
_entity_poly.type
_entity_poly.pdbx_seq_one_letter_code
_entity_poly.pdbx_strand_id
1 'polypeptide(L)'
;MNKSPLNLQDMFLNQVRKENIGVTIYLIGGVQLRGHVRGFDAFTILLESVGKPTQLVYKHAVTSIVPARPVPNFYSEVHRELSGEKLEREQQPASTTTSQS
;
A
#
# COMPACT_ATOMS: atom_id res chain seq x y z
N MET A 1 4.13 8.21 -25.59
CA MET A 1 3.42 7.86 -24.35
C MET A 1 4.44 7.81 -23.23
N ASN A 2 4.43 8.78 -22.31
CA ASN A 2 5.31 8.74 -21.15
C ASN A 2 4.79 7.66 -20.21
N LYS A 3 5.58 6.61 -19.97
CA LYS A 3 5.31 5.64 -18.91
C LYS A 3 5.30 6.41 -17.60
N SER A 4 4.16 6.42 -16.90
CA SER A 4 4.09 6.96 -15.53
C SER A 4 5.16 6.25 -14.69
N PRO A 5 6.00 6.99 -13.95
CA PRO A 5 7.07 6.38 -13.18
C PRO A 5 6.47 5.43 -12.13
N LEU A 6 7.01 4.20 -12.06
CA LEU A 6 6.62 3.18 -11.10
C LEU A 6 6.71 3.73 -9.66
N ASN A 7 5.59 3.77 -8.94
CA ASN A 7 5.54 4.23 -7.55
C ASN A 7 5.53 3.06 -6.56
N LEU A 8 6.72 2.51 -6.29
CA LEU A 8 6.92 1.40 -5.36
C LEU A 8 6.41 1.69 -3.94
N GLN A 9 6.51 2.96 -3.50
CA GLN A 9 6.11 3.38 -2.16
C GLN A 9 4.59 3.21 -1.98
N ASP A 10 3.81 3.81 -2.88
CA ASP A 10 2.35 3.76 -2.81
C ASP A 10 1.85 2.33 -3.01
N MET A 11 2.45 1.58 -3.93
CA MET A 11 2.11 0.18 -4.15
C MET A 11 2.31 -0.65 -2.88
N PHE A 12 3.46 -0.52 -2.22
CA PHE A 12 3.76 -1.26 -1.00
C PHE A 12 2.83 -0.87 0.15
N LEU A 13 2.68 0.43 0.42
CA LEU A 13 1.84 0.94 1.51
C LEU A 13 0.36 0.60 1.30
N ASN A 14 -0.11 0.66 0.05
CA ASN A 14 -1.49 0.29 -0.27
C ASN A 14 -1.73 -1.20 -0.09
N GLN A 15 -0.77 -2.05 -0.48
CA GLN A 15 -0.92 -3.49 -0.37
C GLN A 15 -0.94 -3.94 1.09
N VAL A 16 -0.01 -3.47 1.93
CA VAL A 16 -0.03 -3.80 3.37
C VAL A 16 -1.28 -3.28 4.07
N ARG A 17 -1.82 -2.13 3.64
CA ARG A 17 -3.09 -1.58 4.15
C ARG A 17 -4.29 -2.44 3.74
N LYS A 18 -4.44 -2.76 2.45
CA LYS A 18 -5.56 -3.55 1.91
C LYS A 18 -5.61 -4.95 2.51
N GLU A 19 -4.46 -5.59 2.63
CA GLU A 19 -4.30 -6.95 3.15
C GLU A 19 -4.30 -7.01 4.69
N ASN A 20 -4.45 -5.85 5.35
CA ASN A 20 -4.36 -5.68 6.81
C ASN A 20 -3.11 -6.40 7.39
N ILE A 21 -1.97 -6.19 6.75
CA ILE A 21 -0.68 -6.76 7.16
C ILE A 21 -0.06 -5.86 8.22
N GLY A 22 0.20 -6.41 9.40
CA GLY A 22 0.97 -5.72 10.43
C GLY A 22 2.36 -5.35 9.90
N VAL A 23 2.86 -4.17 10.29
CA VAL A 23 4.17 -3.65 9.92
C VAL A 23 4.97 -3.27 11.17
N THR A 24 6.29 -3.37 11.05
CA THR A 24 7.25 -2.71 11.94
C THR A 24 7.88 -1.54 11.18
N ILE A 25 7.72 -0.33 11.71
CA ILE A 25 8.32 0.89 11.18
C ILE A 25 9.53 1.24 12.05
N TYR A 26 10.70 1.34 11.44
CA TYR A 26 11.92 1.77 12.10
C TYR A 26 12.13 3.25 11.86
N LEU A 27 12.40 4.01 12.93
CA LEU A 27 12.67 5.43 12.87
C LEU A 27 14.18 5.71 12.89
N ILE A 28 14.59 6.91 12.45
CA ILE A 28 16.01 7.34 12.39
C ILE A 28 16.72 7.20 13.75
N GLY A 29 16.01 7.40 14.86
CA GLY A 29 16.54 7.24 16.22
C GLY A 29 16.59 5.79 16.75
N GLY A 30 16.28 4.79 15.93
CA GLY A 30 16.27 3.37 16.32
C GLY A 30 15.00 2.91 17.05
N VAL A 31 14.04 3.82 17.31
CA VAL A 31 12.71 3.48 17.83
C VAL A 31 11.96 2.64 16.78
N GLN A 32 11.27 1.59 17.23
CA GLN A 32 10.37 0.79 16.39
C GLN A 32 8.91 1.04 16.77
N LEU A 33 8.07 1.25 15.77
CA LEU A 33 6.61 1.30 15.90
C LEU A 33 6.03 0.04 15.27
N ARG A 34 5.03 -0.56 15.91
CA ARG A 34 4.36 -1.77 15.41
C ARG A 34 2.87 -1.54 15.32
N GLY A 35 2.26 -1.89 14.20
CA GLY A 35 0.83 -1.68 13.99
C GLY A 35 0.40 -2.04 12.57
N HIS A 36 -0.77 -1.56 12.17
CA HIS A 36 -1.31 -1.73 10.83
C HIS A 36 -1.44 -0.36 10.17
N VAL A 37 -1.06 -0.27 8.90
CA VAL A 37 -1.26 0.95 8.11
C VAL A 37 -2.75 1.10 7.84
N ARG A 38 -3.32 2.24 8.22
CA ARG A 38 -4.74 2.57 7.99
C ARG A 38 -4.93 3.55 6.85
N GLY A 39 -3.95 4.41 6.65
CA GLY A 39 -3.90 5.41 5.59
C GLY A 39 -2.50 5.97 5.44
N PHE A 40 -2.26 6.66 4.33
CA PHE A 40 -1.03 7.38 4.08
C PHE A 40 -1.30 8.46 3.03
N ASP A 41 -0.48 9.51 3.04
CA ASP A 41 -0.43 10.53 2.00
C ASP A 41 1.01 10.72 1.53
N ALA A 42 1.32 11.83 0.85
CA ALA A 42 2.67 12.13 0.37
C ALA A 42 3.74 12.14 1.48
N PHE A 43 3.40 12.53 2.71
CA PHE A 43 4.35 12.81 3.79
C PHE A 43 4.12 12.01 5.07
N THR A 44 2.97 11.38 5.22
CA THR A 44 2.56 10.73 6.48
C THR A 44 2.02 9.33 6.28
N ILE A 45 2.07 8.55 7.37
CA ILE A 45 1.50 7.21 7.50
C ILE A 45 0.67 7.19 8.78
N LEU A 46 -0.59 6.76 8.67
CA LEU A 46 -1.47 6.55 9.81
C LEU A 46 -1.33 5.10 10.29
N LEU A 47 -0.85 4.90 11.52
CA LEU A 47 -0.55 3.60 12.11
C LEU A 47 -1.47 3.32 13.30
N GLU A 48 -2.14 2.17 13.28
CA GLU A 48 -2.97 1.70 14.40
C GLU A 48 -2.36 0.47 15.08
N SER A 49 -2.39 0.48 16.41
CA SER A 49 -2.02 -0.68 17.23
C SER A 49 -3.17 -0.99 18.19
N VAL A 50 -3.39 -2.27 18.48
CA VAL A 50 -4.46 -2.70 19.41
C VAL A 50 -4.26 -2.05 20.78
N GLY A 51 -5.32 -1.43 21.31
CA GLY A 51 -5.31 -0.79 22.63
C GLY A 51 -4.49 0.48 22.73
N LYS A 52 -4.05 1.07 21.60
CA LYS A 52 -3.31 2.35 21.58
C LYS A 52 -4.03 3.38 20.70
N PRO A 53 -3.85 4.68 20.99
CA PRO A 53 -4.28 5.73 20.08
C PRO A 53 -3.63 5.60 18.70
N THR A 54 -4.35 6.06 17.67
CA THR A 54 -3.83 6.16 16.32
C THR A 54 -2.62 7.10 16.27
N GLN A 55 -1.57 6.69 15.58
CA GLN A 55 -0.32 7.43 15.44
C GLN A 55 -0.21 7.99 14.03
N LEU A 56 0.07 9.29 13.90
CA LEU A 56 0.48 9.91 12.66
C LEU A 56 2.02 9.91 12.59
N VAL A 57 2.57 9.17 11.65
CA VAL A 57 4.02 8.98 11.49
C VAL A 57 4.49 9.77 10.29
N TYR A 58 5.42 10.71 10.47
CA TYR A 58 6.03 11.45 9.36
C TYR A 58 7.10 10.61 8.65
N LYS A 59 7.03 10.54 7.32
CA LYS A 59 7.95 9.75 6.49
C LYS A 59 9.41 10.20 6.61
N HIS A 60 9.68 11.48 6.87
CA HIS A 60 11.05 11.98 7.07
C HIS A 60 11.75 11.35 8.27
N ALA A 61 10.99 10.78 9.22
CA ALA A 61 11.54 10.14 10.42
C ALA A 61 11.70 8.63 10.25
N VAL A 62 11.21 8.04 9.14
CA VAL A 62 11.19 6.59 8.89
C VAL A 62 12.43 6.17 8.10
N THR A 63 13.13 5.15 8.56
CA THR A 63 14.24 4.51 7.84
C THR A 63 13.80 3.31 7.03
N SER A 64 12.90 2.48 7.58
CA SER A 64 12.41 1.28 6.90
C SER A 64 11.04 0.83 7.43
N ILE A 65 10.30 0.10 6.59
CA ILE A 65 9.01 -0.51 6.93
C ILE A 65 9.09 -1.98 6.56
N VAL A 66 8.90 -2.85 7.55
CA VAL A 66 9.02 -4.30 7.41
C VAL A 66 7.65 -4.94 7.67
N PRO A 67 7.08 -5.68 6.71
CA PRO A 67 5.80 -6.36 6.90
C PRO A 67 5.98 -7.61 7.77
N ALA A 68 4.99 -7.93 8.60
CA ALA A 68 5.02 -9.08 9.52
C ALA A 68 4.94 -10.43 8.78
N ARG A 69 4.51 -10.41 7.51
CA ARG A 69 4.49 -11.55 6.59
C ARG A 69 4.78 -11.07 5.16
N PRO A 70 5.19 -11.96 4.25
CA PRO A 70 5.34 -11.61 2.84
C PRO A 70 4.08 -10.93 2.29
N VAL A 71 4.28 -9.87 1.51
CA VAL A 71 3.21 -9.13 0.87
C VAL A 71 2.75 -9.93 -0.36
N PRO A 72 1.51 -10.46 -0.37
CA PRO A 72 1.04 -11.30 -1.48
C PRO A 72 1.07 -10.55 -2.79
N ASN A 73 1.50 -11.24 -3.85
CA ASN A 73 1.49 -10.74 -5.23
C ASN A 73 2.25 -9.42 -5.47
N PHE A 74 3.07 -8.95 -4.52
CA PHE A 74 3.73 -7.65 -4.64
C PHE A 74 4.63 -7.55 -5.88
N TYR A 75 5.50 -8.54 -6.10
CA TYR A 75 6.39 -8.55 -7.27
C TYR A 75 5.60 -8.66 -8.59
N SER A 76 4.54 -9.47 -8.63
CA SER A 76 3.67 -9.53 -9.81
C SER A 76 2.94 -8.21 -10.07
N GLU A 77 2.51 -7.51 -9.02
CA GLU A 77 1.92 -6.17 -9.13
C GLU A 77 2.93 -5.18 -9.73
N VAL A 78 4.17 -5.20 -9.23
CA VAL A 78 5.28 -4.36 -9.71
C VAL A 78 5.59 -4.65 -11.18
N HIS A 79 5.70 -5.93 -11.55
CA HIS A 79 5.92 -6.34 -12.94
C HIS A 79 4.79 -5.89 -13.86
N ARG A 80 3.53 -5.98 -13.41
CA ARG A 80 2.35 -5.56 -14.19
C ARG A 80 2.31 -4.04 -14.43
N GLU A 81 2.72 -3.25 -13.43
CA GLU A 81 2.81 -1.79 -13.59
C GLU A 81 3.97 -1.42 -14.55
N LEU A 82 5.09 -2.16 -14.50
CA LEU A 82 6.21 -1.99 -15.42
C LEU A 82 5.90 -2.39 -16.86
N SER A 83 5.06 -3.42 -17.06
CA SER A 83 4.59 -3.86 -18.37
C SER A 83 3.49 -2.97 -18.95
N GLY A 84 2.82 -2.14 -18.12
CA GLY A 84 1.77 -1.20 -18.55
C GLY A 84 0.37 -1.82 -18.67
N GLU A 85 0.18 -3.06 -18.21
CA GLU A 85 -1.06 -3.84 -18.37
C GLU A 85 -2.25 -3.33 -17.52
N LYS A 86 -2.00 -2.46 -16.54
CA LYS A 86 -3.07 -1.96 -15.65
C LYS A 86 -4.07 -1.06 -16.36
N LEU A 87 -3.66 -0.39 -17.45
CA LEU A 87 -4.52 0.51 -18.25
C LEU A 87 -5.68 -0.23 -18.95
N GLU A 88 -5.56 -1.54 -19.18
CA GLU A 88 -6.55 -2.31 -19.95
C GLU A 88 -7.75 -2.77 -19.12
N ARG A 89 -7.61 -2.94 -17.79
CA ARG A 89 -8.71 -3.42 -16.93
C ARG A 89 -9.66 -2.34 -16.42
N GLU A 90 -9.25 -1.07 -16.40
CA GLU A 90 -10.14 0.04 -15.99
C GLU A 90 -11.07 0.52 -17.13
N GLN A 91 -10.90 0.01 -18.36
CA GLN A 91 -11.72 0.38 -19.52
C GLN A 91 -12.80 -0.64 -19.91
N GLN A 92 -12.99 -1.72 -19.14
CA GLN A 92 -14.16 -2.58 -19.33
C GLN A 92 -15.35 -2.02 -18.53
N PRO A 93 -16.38 -1.48 -19.20
CA PRO A 93 -17.59 -1.07 -18.50
C PRO A 93 -18.22 -2.32 -17.86
N ALA A 94 -18.68 -2.18 -16.62
CA ALA A 94 -19.52 -3.16 -15.97
C ALA A 94 -20.70 -3.48 -16.89
N SER A 95 -20.66 -4.64 -17.56
CA SER A 95 -21.75 -5.09 -18.41
C SER A 95 -22.95 -5.37 -17.53
N THR A 96 -23.93 -4.49 -17.69
CA THR A 96 -25.33 -4.57 -17.30
C THR A 96 -25.82 -6.02 -17.27
N THR A 97 -26.11 -6.57 -16.08
CA THR A 97 -26.99 -7.75 -15.98
C THR A 97 -28.43 -7.23 -16.01
N THR A 98 -28.93 -7.00 -17.23
CA THR A 98 -30.35 -6.79 -17.49
C THR A 98 -31.05 -8.13 -17.48
N SER A 99 -32.07 -8.20 -16.62
CA SER A 99 -33.14 -9.19 -16.52
C SER A 99 -33.62 -9.77 -17.86
N GLN A 100 -33.72 -11.11 -17.95
CA GLN A 100 -34.76 -11.83 -18.68
C GLN A 100 -35.07 -13.10 -17.89
N SER A 101 -36.24 -13.21 -17.26
CA SER A 101 -37.53 -13.71 -17.82
C SER A 101 -37.57 -15.23 -17.86
#